data_AF-X1RK77-F1
#
_entry.id   AF-X1RK77-F1
#
_cell.length_a   1.000
_cell.length_b   1.000
_cell.length_c   1.000
_cell.angle_alpha   90.00
_cell.angle_beta   90.00
_cell.angle_gamma   90.00
#
_symmetry.space_group_name_H-M   'P 1'
#
loop_
_entity.id
_entity.type
_entity.pdbx_description
1 polymer ?
#
loop_
_entity_poly.entity_id
_entity_poly.type
_entity_poly.pdbx_seq_one_letter_code
_entity_poly.pdbx_strand_id
1 'polypeptide(L)'
;MSYIVITFPLEVRLLMKNPRVLSLIGKKVRRLLRNLGYRKVYTRWHFFGEQGERYHPHLNVLCDGEWLAPEQLAGLKDAIRHKLLKRSIANTIGKDLEINYSYVKTPR
;
A
#
# COMPACT_ATOMS: atom_id res chain seq x y z
N MET A 1 -13.60 -1.65 -10.09
CA MET A 1 -13.01 -2.12 -8.82
C MET A 1 -11.50 -2.10 -8.99
N SER A 2 -10.79 -1.42 -8.11
CA SER A 2 -9.34 -1.26 -8.16
C SER A 2 -8.64 -2.11 -7.12
N TYR A 3 -7.42 -2.51 -7.45
CA TYR A 3 -6.54 -3.29 -6.61
C TYR A 3 -5.19 -2.58 -6.48
N ILE A 4 -4.81 -2.32 -5.23
CA ILE A 4 -3.56 -1.63 -4.90
C ILE A 4 -2.68 -2.58 -4.11
N VAL A 5 -1.44 -2.77 -4.57
CA VAL A 5 -0.42 -3.54 -3.85
C VAL A 5 0.65 -2.56 -3.37
N ILE A 6 0.83 -2.51 -2.05
CA ILE A 6 1.82 -1.65 -1.40
C ILE A 6 2.93 -2.53 -0.85
N THR A 7 4.14 -2.37 -1.38
CA THR A 7 5.33 -3.12 -0.97
C THR A 7 6.30 -2.18 -0.25
N PHE A 8 6.73 -2.59 0.94
CA PHE A 8 7.70 -1.82 1.72
C PHE A 8 9.13 -2.20 1.32
N PRO A 9 10.09 -1.25 1.39
CA PRO A 9 11.50 -1.54 1.13
C PRO A 9 12.08 -2.45 2.23
N LEU A 10 13.10 -3.24 1.90
CA LEU A 10 13.67 -4.29 2.76
C LEU A 10 14.06 -3.76 4.16
N GLU A 11 14.60 -2.55 4.19
CA GLU A 11 15.18 -1.85 5.34
C GLU A 11 14.15 -1.61 6.45
N VAL A 12 12.85 -1.54 6.13
CA VAL A 12 11.79 -1.28 7.12
C VAL A 12 10.90 -2.49 7.39
N ARG A 13 11.09 -3.61 6.67
CA ARG A 13 10.23 -4.79 6.79
C ARG A 13 10.30 -5.48 8.14
N LEU A 14 11.41 -5.32 8.88
CA LEU A 14 11.52 -5.89 10.22
C LEU A 14 10.40 -5.38 11.15
N LEU A 15 9.99 -4.12 11.00
CA LEU A 15 8.87 -3.52 11.74
C LEU A 15 7.53 -4.20 11.46
N MET A 16 7.40 -4.80 10.28
CA MET A 16 6.17 -5.42 9.79
C MET A 16 5.96 -6.82 10.38
N LYS A 17 6.95 -7.38 11.09
CA LYS A 17 6.74 -8.59 11.90
C LYS A 17 5.81 -8.34 13.11
N ASN A 18 5.61 -7.08 13.50
CA ASN A 18 4.73 -6.74 14.62
C ASN A 18 3.26 -6.59 14.16
N PRO A 19 2.33 -7.42 14.65
CA PRO A 19 0.91 -7.36 14.28
C PRO A 19 0.25 -6.00 14.56
N ARG A 20 0.69 -5.27 15.59
CA ARG A 20 0.17 -3.93 15.91
C ARG A 20 0.57 -2.92 14.84
N VAL A 21 1.80 -3.02 14.33
CA VAL A 21 2.28 -2.18 13.22
C VAL A 21 1.49 -2.47 11.95
N LEU A 22 1.31 -3.75 11.62
CA LEU A 22 0.50 -4.17 10.47
C LEU A 22 -0.94 -3.65 10.53
N SER A 23 -1.57 -3.75 11.70
CA SER A 23 -2.93 -3.24 11.94
C SER A 23 -3.01 -1.72 11.79
N LEU A 24 -2.03 -1.00 12.36
CA LEU A 24 -1.95 0.45 12.28
C LEU A 24 -1.78 0.93 10.83
N ILE A 25 -0.89 0.30 10.05
CA ILE A 25 -0.68 0.61 8.64
C ILE A 25 -1.97 0.38 7.85
N GLY A 26 -2.62 -0.77 8.02
CA GLY A 26 -3.91 -1.05 7.37
C GLY A 26 -4.98 0.00 7.71
N LYS A 27 -5.09 0.40 8.98
CA LYS A 27 -6.00 1.47 9.42
C LYS A 27 -5.67 2.82 8.75
N LYS A 28 -4.39 3.19 8.65
CA LYS A 28 -3.94 4.43 8.01
C LYS A 28 -4.32 4.47 6.54
N VAL A 29 -4.11 3.38 5.80
CA VAL A 29 -4.48 3.26 4.38
C VAL A 29 -5.98 3.38 4.20
N ARG A 30 -6.78 2.61 4.96
CA ARG A 30 -8.25 2.69 4.88
C ARG A 30 -8.76 4.11 5.14
N ARG A 31 -8.21 4.80 6.14
CA ARG A 31 -8.61 6.17 6.45
C ARG A 31 -8.21 7.15 5.34
N LEU A 32 -7.01 7.02 4.80
CA LEU A 32 -6.54 7.84 3.69
C LEU A 32 -7.46 7.70 2.47
N LEU A 33 -7.74 6.46 2.05
CA LEU A 33 -8.57 6.21 0.87
C LEU A 33 -10.01 6.70 1.09
N ARG A 34 -10.59 6.49 2.27
CA ARG A 34 -11.92 7.05 2.59
C ARG A 34 -11.94 8.58 2.50
N ASN A 35 -10.90 9.26 2.96
CA ASN A 35 -10.79 10.71 2.85
C ASN A 35 -10.64 11.18 1.39
N LEU A 36 -10.12 10.34 0.50
CA LEU A 36 -10.03 10.59 -0.94
C LEU A 36 -11.33 10.22 -1.70
N GLY A 37 -12.38 9.76 -1.00
CA GLY A 37 -13.70 9.49 -1.58
C GLY A 37 -14.03 8.02 -1.85
N TYR A 38 -13.07 7.09 -1.64
CA TYR A 38 -13.33 5.65 -1.79
C TYR A 38 -14.26 5.15 -0.68
N ARG A 39 -15.39 4.54 -1.03
CA ARG A 39 -16.40 4.11 -0.04
C ARG A 39 -16.15 2.67 0.40
N LYS A 40 -15.86 1.78 -0.55
CA LYS A 40 -15.53 0.37 -0.29
C LYS A 40 -14.02 0.22 -0.23
N VAL A 41 -13.46 -0.05 0.95
CA VAL A 41 -12.01 -0.24 1.12
C VAL A 41 -11.74 -1.43 2.03
N TYR A 42 -11.19 -2.48 1.43
CA TYR A 42 -10.77 -3.71 2.12
C TYR A 42 -9.27 -3.88 2.02
N THR A 43 -8.65 -4.38 3.08
CA THR A 43 -7.19 -4.54 3.14
C THR A 43 -6.83 -5.93 3.64
N ARG A 44 -5.86 -6.58 3.01
CA ARG A 44 -5.34 -7.88 3.43
C ARG A 44 -3.81 -7.86 3.35
N TRP A 45 -3.16 -8.31 4.42
CA TRP A 45 -1.72 -8.57 4.38
C TRP A 45 -1.47 -9.89 3.65
N HIS A 46 -0.53 -9.86 2.71
CA HIS A 46 -0.01 -11.03 2.03
C HIS A 46 1.49 -11.11 2.34
N PHE A 47 1.90 -12.23 2.91
CA PHE A 47 3.30 -12.52 3.21
C PHE A 47 3.76 -13.57 2.19
N PHE A 48 4.44 -13.13 1.14
CA PHE A 48 5.10 -14.08 0.24
C PHE A 48 6.45 -14.45 0.85
N GLY A 49 6.80 -15.75 0.86
CA GLY A 49 8.10 -16.24 1.34
C GLY A 49 8.10 -16.99 2.68
N GLU A 50 7.08 -17.79 3.03
CA GLU A 50 7.22 -18.75 4.15
C GLU A 50 8.30 -19.81 3.89
N GLN A 51 8.72 -20.02 2.63
CA GLN A 51 9.74 -21.00 2.22
C GLN A 51 10.92 -20.42 1.42
N GLY A 52 11.18 -19.10 1.50
CA GLY A 52 12.33 -18.47 0.81
C GLY A 52 12.97 -17.40 1.70
N GLU A 53 14.28 -17.25 1.59
CA GLU A 53 15.20 -16.53 2.51
C GLU A 53 14.80 -15.09 2.94
N ARG A 54 13.75 -14.48 2.37
CA ARG A 54 13.40 -13.07 2.57
C ARG A 54 11.90 -12.86 2.85
N TYR A 55 11.63 -12.35 4.04
CA TYR A 55 10.30 -11.85 4.44
C TYR A 55 9.83 -10.71 3.52
N HIS A 56 8.70 -10.91 2.82
CA HIS A 56 8.19 -10.00 1.79
C HIS A 56 6.71 -9.64 2.05
N PRO A 57 6.41 -8.75 3.02
CA PRO A 57 5.06 -8.34 3.33
C PRO A 57 4.54 -7.31 2.31
N HIS A 58 3.34 -7.58 1.79
CA HIS A 58 2.59 -6.68 0.92
C HIS A 58 1.23 -6.38 1.55
N LEU A 59 0.82 -5.11 1.48
CA LEU A 59 -0.55 -4.74 1.80
C LEU A 59 -1.35 -4.69 0.50
N ASN A 60 -2.27 -5.65 0.36
CA ASN A 60 -3.24 -5.67 -0.73
C ASN A 60 -4.46 -4.86 -0.32
N VAL A 61 -4.92 -3.99 -1.20
CA VAL A 61 -6.10 -3.15 -1.00
C VAL A 61 -7.06 -3.37 -2.14
N LEU A 62 -8.30 -3.70 -1.83
CA LEU A 62 -9.40 -3.75 -2.78
C LEU A 62 -10.31 -2.55 -2.52
N CYS A 63 -10.56 -1.73 -3.53
CA CYS A 63 -11.47 -0.61 -3.42
C CYS A 63 -12.34 -0.36 -4.66
N ASP A 64 -13.32 0.53 -4.51
CA ASP A 64 -14.26 0.95 -5.54
C ASP A 64 -13.67 1.92 -6.58
N GLY A 65 -12.36 1.84 -6.85
CA GLY A 65 -11.70 2.66 -7.87
C GLY A 65 -11.90 2.19 -9.31
N GLU A 66 -11.53 3.10 -10.20
CA GLU A 66 -11.70 3.05 -11.65
C GLU A 66 -10.38 3.37 -12.38
N TRP A 67 -10.44 3.65 -13.68
CA TRP A 67 -9.26 4.16 -14.37
C TRP A 67 -8.89 5.54 -13.83
N LEU A 68 -7.62 5.77 -13.58
CA LEU A 68 -7.09 7.06 -13.15
C LEU A 68 -6.17 7.59 -14.24
N ALA A 69 -6.30 8.89 -14.54
CA ALA A 69 -5.31 9.57 -15.37
C ALA A 69 -3.91 9.51 -14.70
N PRO A 70 -2.82 9.55 -15.46
CA PRO A 70 -1.46 9.43 -14.92
C PRO A 70 -1.17 10.35 -13.73
N GLU A 71 -1.64 11.60 -13.77
CA GLU A 71 -1.45 12.62 -12.74
C GLU A 71 -2.24 12.27 -11.47
N GLN A 72 -3.47 11.78 -11.62
CA GLN A 72 -4.31 11.33 -10.51
C GLN A 72 -3.70 10.09 -9.84
N LEU A 73 -3.18 9.16 -10.65
CA LEU A 73 -2.50 7.97 -10.15
C LEU A 73 -1.20 8.33 -9.41
N ALA A 74 -0.41 9.27 -9.93
CA ALA A 74 0.79 9.78 -9.26
C ALA A 74 0.43 10.41 -7.91
N GLY A 75 -0.57 11.30 -7.88
CA GLY A 75 -1.05 11.93 -6.65
C GLY A 75 -1.54 10.92 -5.61
N LEU A 76 -2.25 9.86 -6.03
CA LEU A 76 -2.66 8.78 -5.14
C LEU A 76 -1.45 8.05 -4.55
N LYS A 77 -0.47 7.68 -5.38
CA LYS A 77 0.74 6.98 -4.92
C LYS A 77 1.54 7.83 -3.94
N ASP A 78 1.67 9.13 -4.20
CA ASP A 78 2.40 10.05 -3.33
C ASP A 78 1.68 10.29 -2.00
N ALA A 79 0.36 10.40 -2.02
CA ALA A 79 -0.44 10.47 -0.80
C ALA A 79 -0.24 9.22 0.08
N ILE A 80 -0.18 8.03 -0.53
CA ILE A 80 0.10 6.77 0.18
C ILE A 80 1.52 6.78 0.75
N ARG A 81 2.54 7.13 -0.04
CA ARG A 81 3.95 7.22 0.40
C ARG A 81 4.08 8.13 1.61
N HIS A 82 3.64 9.39 1.48
CA HIS A 82 3.69 10.37 2.57
C HIS A 82 2.95 9.91 3.84
N LYS A 83 1.86 9.14 3.69
CA LYS A 83 1.09 8.65 4.83
C LYS A 83 1.79 7.51 5.59
N LEU A 84 2.52 6.67 4.88
CA LEU A 84 3.00 5.39 5.40
C LEU A 84 4.50 5.38 5.70
N LEU A 85 5.31 6.06 4.90
CA LEU A 85 6.74 6.19 5.09
C LEU A 85 7.11 7.68 5.16
N LYS A 86 7.67 8.11 6.31
CA LYS A 86 8.11 9.50 6.44
C LYS A 86 9.21 9.78 5.44
N ARG A 87 9.15 10.95 4.80
CA ARG A 87 10.14 11.37 3.79
C ARG A 87 11.57 11.39 4.32
N SER A 88 11.76 11.75 5.59
CA SER A 88 13.08 11.67 6.24
C SER A 88 13.63 10.24 6.24
N ILE A 89 12.81 9.24 6.58
CA ILE A 89 13.22 7.83 6.58
C ILE A 89 13.51 7.38 5.15
N ALA A 90 12.63 7.69 4.20
CA ALA A 90 12.82 7.35 2.79
C ALA A 90 14.13 7.92 2.22
N ASN A 91 14.43 9.19 2.54
CA ASN A 91 15.67 9.84 2.15
C ASN A 91 16.90 9.16 2.80
N THR A 92 16.82 8.80 4.08
CA THR A 92 17.91 8.11 4.79
C THR A 92 18.21 6.73 4.19
N ILE A 93 17.20 5.98 3.77
CA ILE A 93 17.38 4.64 3.18
C ILE A 93 17.54 4.66 1.64
N GLY A 94 17.38 5.81 1.00
CA GLY A 94 17.42 5.98 -0.46
C GLY A 94 16.33 5.20 -1.22
N LYS A 95 15.26 4.79 -0.55
CA LYS A 95 14.19 3.94 -1.09
C LYS A 95 12.83 4.37 -0.53
N ASP A 96 11.77 4.12 -1.29
CA ASP A 96 10.39 4.41 -0.90
C ASP A 96 9.50 3.17 -1.13
N LEU A 97 8.20 3.31 -0.89
CA LEU A 97 7.20 2.30 -1.18
C LEU A 97 7.04 2.12 -2.69
N GLU A 98 7.04 0.86 -3.09
CA GLU A 98 6.57 0.45 -4.41
C GLU A 98 5.06 0.25 -4.35
N ILE A 99 4.34 0.92 -5.26
CA ILE A 99 2.87 0.91 -5.29
C ILE A 99 2.41 0.55 -6.69
N ASN A 100 1.75 -0.59 -6.79
CA ASN A 100 1.12 -1.07 -8.03
C ASN A 100 -0.39 -0.84 -7.95
N TYR A 101 -0.97 -0.33 -9.03
CA TYR A 101 -2.40 -0.06 -9.15
C TYR A 101 -2.92 -0.76 -10.40
N SER A 102 -3.97 -1.57 -10.23
CA SER A 102 -4.73 -2.13 -11.33
C SER A 102 -6.21 -1.87 -11.10
N TYR A 103 -7.00 -1.89 -12.17
CA TYR A 103 -8.45 -1.77 -12.07
C TYR A 103 -9.11 -2.68 -13.10
N VAL A 104 -10.32 -3.11 -12.77
CA VAL A 104 -11.17 -3.90 -13.65
C VAL A 104 -12.43 -3.10 -13.93
N LYS A 105 -12.69 -2.86 -15.22
CA LYS A 105 -13.83 -2.05 -15.72
C LYS A 105 -15.17 -2.81 -15.60
N THR A 106 -15.12 -4.14 -15.75
CA THR A 106 -16.28 -5.04 -15.61
C THR A 106 -15.85 -6.27 -14.82
N PRO A 107 -16.47 -6.60 -13.67
CA PRO A 107 -16.19 -7.86 -12.99
C PRO A 107 -16.47 -9.01 -13.97
N ARG A 108 -15.51 -9.92 -14.15
CA ARG A 108 -15.76 -11.20 -14.82
C ARG A 108 -16.49 -12.15 -13.88
#